data_AF-A0A4Z1IHV0-F1
#
_entry.id   AF-A0A4Z1IHV0-F1
#
_cell.length_a   1.000
_cell.length_b   1.000
_cell.length_c   1.000
_cell.angle_alpha   90.00
_cell.angle_beta   90.00
_cell.angle_gamma   90.00
#
_symmetry.space_group_name_H-M   'P 1'
#
loop_
_entity.id
_entity.type
_entity.pdbx_description
1 polymer ?
#
loop_
_entity_poly.entity_id
_entity_poly.type
_entity_poly.pdbx_seq_one_letter_code
_entity_poly.pdbx_strand_id
1 'polypeptide(L)'
;MNPERIFDIVVIGAGISGIYAAKFYLDIHPQCRLVILDRDTCIGGVWNSRRGYELFWTQWTVGTAEFSDLPMPRPPEEDVYYDFFKAKYTTKYLEDYVNTHFYGGTTLRDRIKLATAVRSLLRRDGKWMIETVDLVPGAPDTWQTTKLIVASGLNSIPNMPSLPGKELFQGPILHQNDLGRQKF
;
A
#
# COMPACT_ATOMS: atom_id res chain seq x y z
N MET A 1 18.78 5.58 -20.42
CA MET A 1 17.84 4.76 -19.63
C MET A 1 18.66 3.89 -18.69
N ASN A 2 18.33 3.85 -17.39
CA ASN A 2 19.08 3.05 -16.40
C ASN A 2 18.66 1.57 -16.52
N PRO A 3 19.56 0.63 -16.92
CA PRO A 3 19.23 -0.79 -17.05
C PRO A 3 18.78 -1.43 -15.73
N GLU A 4 19.11 -0.84 -14.58
CA GLU A 4 18.63 -1.30 -13.27
C GLU A 4 17.10 -1.12 -13.08
N ARG A 5 16.46 -0.29 -13.91
CA ARG A 5 15.01 0.00 -13.85
C ARG A 5 14.17 -0.86 -14.82
N ILE A 6 14.74 -1.95 -15.33
CA ILE A 6 14.05 -2.95 -16.14
C ILE A 6 13.64 -4.12 -15.23
N PHE A 7 12.35 -4.45 -15.23
CA PHE A 7 11.76 -5.49 -14.40
C PHE A 7 10.87 -6.41 -15.23
N ASP A 8 10.81 -7.69 -14.85
CA ASP A 8 9.91 -8.65 -15.48
C ASP A 8 8.44 -8.28 -15.22
N ILE A 9 8.18 -7.75 -14.02
CA ILE A 9 6.87 -7.29 -13.57
C ILE A 9 7.01 -6.11 -12.61
N VAL A 10 6.12 -5.12 -12.78
CA VAL A 10 5.96 -4.00 -11.85
C VAL A 10 4.57 -4.05 -11.24
N VAL A 11 4.49 -3.86 -9.93
CA VAL A 11 3.24 -3.72 -9.19
C VAL A 11 3.12 -2.29 -8.68
N ILE A 12 1.98 -1.63 -8.87
CA ILE A 12 1.73 -0.27 -8.39
C ILE A 12 0.83 -0.33 -7.16
N GLY A 13 1.39 0.01 -6.00
CA GLY A 13 0.74 -0.02 -4.69
C GLY A 13 1.22 -1.19 -3.83
N ALA A 14 1.73 -0.89 -2.64
CA ALA A 14 2.13 -1.80 -1.58
C ALA A 14 1.05 -1.89 -0.48
N GLY A 15 -0.23 -1.85 -0.87
CA GLY A 15 -1.36 -2.25 -0.03
C GLY A 15 -1.58 -3.75 -0.05
N ILE A 16 -2.63 -4.23 0.64
CA ILE A 16 -3.01 -5.65 0.72
C ILE A 16 -2.97 -6.34 -0.65
N SER A 17 -3.65 -5.77 -1.65
CA SER A 17 -3.75 -6.36 -2.99
C SER A 17 -2.41 -6.45 -3.71
N GLY A 18 -1.55 -5.43 -3.60
CA GLY A 18 -0.27 -5.42 -4.29
C GLY A 18 0.76 -6.33 -3.65
N ILE A 19 0.79 -6.37 -2.31
CA ILE A 19 1.62 -7.31 -1.54
C ILE A 19 1.27 -8.75 -1.91
N TYR A 20 -0.02 -9.11 -1.85
CA TYR A 20 -0.44 -10.48 -2.12
C TYR A 20 -0.28 -10.86 -3.60
N ALA A 21 -0.57 -9.94 -4.55
CA ALA A 21 -0.34 -10.20 -5.96
C ALA A 21 1.14 -10.44 -6.29
N ALA A 22 2.04 -9.66 -5.68
CA ALA A 22 3.47 -9.86 -5.84
C ALA A 22 3.92 -11.19 -5.25
N LYS A 23 3.46 -11.51 -4.05
CA LYS A 23 3.70 -12.79 -3.39
C LYS A 23 3.27 -13.97 -4.25
N PHE A 24 2.00 -13.98 -4.67
CA PHE A 24 1.43 -15.05 -5.48
C PHE A 24 2.22 -15.28 -6.79
N TYR A 25 2.62 -14.19 -7.46
CA TYR A 25 3.41 -14.29 -8.67
C TYR A 25 4.80 -14.90 -8.40
N LEU A 26 5.43 -14.53 -7.28
CA LEU A 26 6.75 -15.03 -6.89
C LEU A 26 6.71 -16.49 -6.40
N ASP A 27 5.60 -16.97 -5.85
CA ASP A 27 5.44 -18.42 -5.56
C ASP A 27 5.57 -19.27 -6.82
N ILE A 28 5.03 -18.78 -7.94
CA ILE A 28 5.07 -19.47 -9.25
C ILE A 28 6.40 -19.19 -9.97
N HIS A 29 6.93 -17.99 -9.82
CA HIS A 29 8.13 -17.50 -10.52
C HIS A 29 9.17 -16.94 -9.54
N PRO A 30 9.82 -17.79 -8.72
CA PRO A 30 10.65 -17.33 -7.59
C PRO A 30 11.90 -16.54 -7.97
N GLN A 31 12.36 -16.67 -9.21
CA GLN A 31 13.53 -15.95 -9.74
C GLN A 31 13.16 -14.65 -10.47
N CYS A 32 11.87 -14.32 -10.54
CA CYS A 32 11.41 -13.14 -11.25
C CYS A 32 11.92 -11.84 -10.62
N ARG A 33 12.41 -10.92 -11.45
CA ARG A 33 12.76 -9.57 -11.05
C ARG A 33 11.48 -8.73 -10.97
N LEU A 34 10.86 -8.75 -9.79
CA LEU A 34 9.65 -8.01 -9.43
C LEU A 34 9.98 -6.77 -8.59
N VAL A 35 9.30 -5.67 -8.84
CA VAL A 35 9.28 -4.48 -7.96
C VAL A 35 7.86 -4.03 -7.66
N ILE A 36 7.63 -3.56 -6.44
CA ILE A 36 6.40 -2.90 -6.00
C ILE A 36 6.73 -1.42 -5.80
N LEU A 37 6.00 -0.52 -6.47
CA LEU A 37 6.15 0.93 -6.35
C LEU A 37 5.00 1.49 -5.53
N ASP A 38 5.29 2.22 -4.45
CA ASP A 38 4.26 2.89 -3.66
C ASP A 38 4.64 4.35 -3.39
N ARG A 39 3.65 5.24 -3.48
CA ARG A 39 3.80 6.67 -3.22
C ARG A 39 3.96 7.00 -1.74
N ASP A 40 3.39 6.18 -0.85
CA ASP A 40 3.45 6.39 0.59
C ASP A 40 4.83 5.99 1.12
N THR A 41 5.20 6.51 2.30
CA THR A 41 6.48 6.24 2.96
C THR A 41 6.43 4.98 3.85
N CYS A 42 5.33 4.24 3.82
CA CYS A 42 5.08 3.03 4.58
C CYS A 42 4.11 2.13 3.82
N ILE A 43 4.19 0.83 4.01
CA ILE A 43 3.33 -0.15 3.33
C ILE A 43 1.94 -0.23 3.99
N GLY A 44 1.01 -0.94 3.35
CA GLY A 44 -0.29 -1.31 3.93
C GLY A 44 -1.48 -0.57 3.34
N GLY A 45 -1.25 0.46 2.52
CA GLY A 45 -2.32 1.24 1.89
C GLY A 45 -3.24 1.88 2.95
N VAL A 46 -4.52 1.47 3.00
CA VAL A 46 -5.47 1.93 4.02
C VAL A 46 -5.02 1.57 5.44
N TRP A 47 -4.31 0.45 5.59
CA TRP A 47 -3.82 -0.07 6.87
C TRP A 47 -2.42 0.40 7.22
N ASN A 48 -1.91 1.41 6.51
CA ASN A 48 -0.56 1.90 6.78
C ASN A 48 -0.50 2.67 8.11
N SER A 49 0.68 2.70 8.72
CA SER A 49 0.88 3.33 10.03
C SER A 49 0.60 4.84 10.04
N ARG A 50 0.68 5.52 8.90
CA ARG A 50 0.40 6.97 8.75
C ARG A 50 -1.08 7.32 8.66
N ARG A 51 -1.95 6.35 8.41
CA ARG A 51 -3.42 6.49 8.41
C ARG A 51 -4.04 5.92 9.68
N GLY A 52 -3.26 5.22 10.50
CA GLY A 52 -3.68 4.72 11.79
C GLY A 52 -4.00 5.84 12.78
N TYR A 53 -5.08 5.66 13.55
CA TYR A 53 -5.44 6.48 14.69
C TYR A 53 -5.95 5.58 15.82
N GLU A 54 -5.96 6.08 17.06
CA GLU A 54 -6.16 5.26 18.27
C GLU A 54 -7.45 4.43 18.26
N LEU A 55 -8.53 5.01 17.75
CA LEU A 55 -9.85 4.39 17.66
C LEU A 55 -10.13 3.76 16.29
N PHE A 56 -9.10 3.45 15.51
CA PHE A 56 -9.29 2.76 14.24
C PHE A 56 -9.39 1.25 14.47
N TRP A 57 -10.59 0.70 14.29
CA TRP A 57 -10.91 -0.72 14.39
C TRP A 57 -11.21 -1.34 13.03
N THR A 58 -10.99 -2.64 12.92
CA THR A 58 -11.39 -3.42 11.75
C THR A 58 -12.91 -3.55 11.65
N GLN A 59 -13.40 -3.73 10.42
CA GLN A 59 -14.79 -4.11 10.15
C GLN A 59 -14.93 -5.61 9.85
N TRP A 60 -13.86 -6.37 10.12
CA TRP A 60 -13.79 -7.82 9.99
C TRP A 60 -13.23 -8.43 11.27
N THR A 61 -13.56 -9.69 11.49
CA THR A 61 -13.09 -10.46 12.64
C THR A 61 -11.68 -11.03 12.43
N VAL A 62 -11.00 -11.36 13.53
CA VAL A 62 -9.73 -12.12 13.50
C VAL A 62 -9.91 -13.39 12.65
N GLY A 63 -8.92 -13.68 11.80
CA GLY A 63 -8.92 -14.84 10.89
C GLY A 63 -9.67 -14.65 9.57
N THR A 64 -10.56 -13.64 9.46
CA THR A 64 -11.32 -13.42 8.22
C THR A 64 -10.51 -12.70 7.14
N ALA A 65 -9.55 -11.85 7.54
CA ALA A 65 -8.79 -10.99 6.63
C ALA A 65 -7.29 -11.29 6.61
N GLU A 66 -6.90 -12.50 6.99
CA GLU A 66 -5.54 -13.00 6.84
C GLU A 66 -5.31 -13.56 5.44
N PHE A 67 -4.05 -13.57 5.00
CA PHE A 67 -3.66 -14.29 3.81
C PHE A 67 -3.65 -15.79 4.08
N SER A 68 -4.08 -16.57 3.07
CA SER A 68 -4.31 -18.01 3.16
C SER A 68 -3.11 -18.85 3.62
N ASP A 69 -1.91 -18.28 3.52
CA ASP A 69 -0.63 -18.94 3.77
C ASP A 69 0.11 -18.41 5.01
N LEU A 70 -0.40 -17.35 5.65
CA LEU A 70 0.12 -16.87 6.92
C LEU A 70 -1.03 -16.46 7.84
N PRO A 71 -1.36 -17.29 8.85
CA PRO A 71 -2.35 -16.92 9.85
C PRO A 71 -1.97 -15.62 10.57
N MET A 72 -2.95 -14.76 10.83
CA MET A 72 -2.75 -13.55 11.62
C MET A 72 -2.74 -13.92 13.11
N PRO A 73 -1.68 -13.56 13.86
CA PRO A 73 -1.68 -13.72 15.31
C PRO A 73 -2.86 -12.97 15.93
N ARG A 74 -3.56 -13.62 16.87
CA ARG A 74 -4.65 -12.98 17.61
C ARG A 74 -4.11 -11.80 18.41
N PRO A 75 -4.73 -10.60 18.31
CA PRO A 75 -4.36 -9.45 19.14
C PRO A 75 -4.63 -9.70 20.64
N PRO A 76 -3.99 -8.94 21.55
CA PRO A 76 -4.32 -8.92 22.96
C PRO A 76 -5.81 -8.59 23.21
N GLU A 77 -6.43 -9.25 24.19
CA GLU A 77 -7.88 -9.15 24.42
C GLU A 77 -8.34 -7.72 24.76
N GLU A 78 -7.48 -6.87 25.34
CA GLU A 78 -7.79 -5.46 25.58
C GLU A 78 -7.99 -4.63 24.30
N ASP A 79 -7.50 -5.13 23.16
CA ASP A 79 -7.62 -4.52 21.83
C ASP A 79 -8.54 -5.34 20.91
N VAL A 80 -9.37 -6.22 21.48
CA VAL A 80 -10.37 -7.03 20.79
C VAL A 80 -11.77 -6.76 21.36
N TYR A 81 -12.77 -6.63 20.49
CA TYR A 81 -14.17 -6.48 20.85
C TYR A 81 -15.04 -7.26 19.86
N TYR A 82 -15.72 -8.31 20.32
CA TYR A 82 -16.46 -9.27 19.46
C TYR A 82 -15.64 -9.74 18.24
N ASP A 83 -14.38 -10.10 18.46
CA ASP A 83 -13.39 -10.46 17.43
C ASP A 83 -13.01 -9.39 16.40
N PHE A 84 -13.63 -8.21 16.43
CA PHE A 84 -13.07 -7.01 15.79
C PHE A 84 -11.87 -6.53 16.60
N PHE A 85 -10.88 -5.94 15.94
CA PHE A 85 -9.63 -5.60 16.59
C PHE A 85 -9.05 -4.27 16.07
N LYS A 86 -8.11 -3.69 16.81
CA LYS A 86 -7.47 -2.43 16.38
C LYS A 86 -6.69 -2.60 15.07
N ALA A 87 -6.85 -1.65 14.15
CA ALA A 87 -6.26 -1.66 12.81
C ALA A 87 -4.71 -1.80 12.80
N LYS A 88 -4.03 -1.36 13.87
CA LYS A 88 -2.58 -1.50 14.04
C LYS A 88 -2.09 -2.95 13.93
N TYR A 89 -2.92 -3.94 14.26
CA TYR A 89 -2.56 -5.35 14.13
C TYR A 89 -2.59 -5.82 12.67
N THR A 90 -3.47 -5.28 11.83
CA THR A 90 -3.39 -5.48 10.37
C THR A 90 -2.14 -4.82 9.79
N THR A 91 -1.78 -3.62 10.27
CA THR A 91 -0.50 -2.99 9.89
C THR A 91 0.67 -3.91 10.20
N LYS A 92 0.78 -4.36 11.46
CA LYS A 92 1.85 -5.26 11.90
C LYS A 92 1.87 -6.55 11.09
N TYR A 93 0.71 -7.16 10.85
CA TYR A 93 0.60 -8.37 10.06
C TYR A 93 1.19 -8.21 8.65
N LEU A 94 0.89 -7.11 7.95
CA LEU A 94 1.45 -6.84 6.63
C LEU A 94 2.96 -6.56 6.67
N GLU A 95 3.44 -5.86 7.71
CA GLU A 95 4.87 -5.61 7.94
C GLU A 95 5.62 -6.93 8.17
N ASP A 96 5.07 -7.82 8.98
CA ASP A 96 5.63 -9.15 9.22
C ASP A 96 5.58 -9.99 7.93
N TYR A 97 4.48 -9.98 7.20
CA TYR A 97 4.30 -10.73 5.95
C TYR A 97 5.39 -10.40 4.92
N VAL A 98 5.65 -9.11 4.65
CA VAL A 98 6.66 -8.73 3.67
C VAL A 98 8.10 -9.05 4.11
N ASN A 99 8.34 -9.16 5.43
CA ASN A 99 9.65 -9.46 5.99
C ASN A 99 9.93 -10.97 6.07
N THR A 100 8.90 -11.81 6.14
CA THR A 100 9.04 -13.27 6.29
C THR A 100 8.98 -14.05 4.98
N HIS A 101 8.53 -13.42 3.89
CA HIS A 101 8.45 -14.06 2.58
C HIS A 101 9.71 -13.79 1.76
N PHE A 102 10.45 -14.85 1.44
CA PHE A 102 11.74 -14.80 0.74
C PHE A 102 11.69 -15.48 -0.63
N TYR A 103 12.20 -14.80 -1.65
CA TYR A 103 12.29 -15.30 -3.02
C TYR A 103 13.62 -14.87 -3.64
N GLY A 104 14.39 -15.84 -4.15
CA GLY A 104 15.68 -15.55 -4.79
C GLY A 104 16.66 -14.82 -3.86
N GLY A 105 16.67 -15.15 -2.57
CA GLY A 105 17.58 -14.56 -1.57
C GLY A 105 17.21 -13.15 -1.09
N THR A 106 16.05 -12.62 -1.47
CA THR A 106 15.54 -11.31 -1.02
C THR A 106 14.13 -11.42 -0.48
N THR A 107 13.77 -10.57 0.46
CA THR A 107 12.41 -10.51 0.99
C THR A 107 11.45 -9.81 0.01
N LEU A 108 10.14 -9.95 0.23
CA LEU A 108 9.17 -9.06 -0.42
C LEU A 108 9.43 -7.59 -0.06
N ARG A 109 9.83 -7.30 1.18
CA ARG A 109 10.20 -5.94 1.62
C ARG A 109 11.25 -5.31 0.71
N ASP A 110 12.33 -6.02 0.40
CA ASP A 110 13.45 -5.50 -0.39
C ASP A 110 13.03 -5.10 -1.82
N ARG A 111 11.92 -5.68 -2.29
CA ARG A 111 11.30 -5.44 -3.60
C ARG A 111 10.34 -4.25 -3.59
N ILE A 112 10.06 -3.64 -2.44
CA ILE A 112 9.19 -2.48 -2.32
C ILE A 112 10.02 -1.18 -2.39
N LYS A 113 9.60 -0.28 -3.26
CA LYS A 113 10.13 1.09 -3.37
C LYS A 113 9.03 2.06 -2.94
N LEU A 114 9.19 2.51 -1.70
CA LEU A 114 8.33 3.51 -1.07
C LEU A 114 8.69 4.91 -1.57
N ALA A 115 7.86 5.89 -1.24
CA ALA A 115 8.05 7.29 -1.64
C ALA A 115 8.22 7.49 -3.17
N THR A 116 7.72 6.55 -3.97
CA THR A 116 7.86 6.49 -5.43
C THR A 116 6.48 6.59 -6.08
N ALA A 117 6.06 7.80 -6.45
CA ALA A 117 4.72 8.02 -7.00
C ALA A 117 4.70 7.81 -8.52
N VAL A 118 3.94 6.82 -8.99
CA VAL A 118 3.68 6.66 -10.44
C VAL A 118 2.80 7.80 -10.94
N ARG A 119 3.25 8.48 -12.00
CA ARG A 119 2.56 9.61 -12.64
C ARG A 119 1.88 9.25 -13.94
N SER A 120 2.55 8.47 -14.78
CA SER A 120 2.06 8.14 -16.10
C SER A 120 2.45 6.71 -16.50
N LEU A 121 1.62 6.12 -17.36
CA LEU A 121 1.82 4.81 -17.94
C LEU A 121 1.72 4.94 -19.45
N LEU A 122 2.77 4.58 -20.17
CA LEU A 122 2.79 4.57 -21.63
C LEU A 122 3.16 3.18 -22.12
N ARG A 123 2.40 2.63 -23.06
CA ARG A 123 2.76 1.37 -23.72
C ARG A 123 3.49 1.67 -25.02
N ARG A 124 4.72 1.15 -25.14
CA ARG A 124 5.59 1.34 -26.31
C ARG A 124 6.37 0.06 -26.61
N ASP A 125 6.40 -0.36 -27.86
CA ASP A 125 7.16 -1.53 -28.34
C ASP A 125 6.91 -2.80 -27.51
N GLY A 126 5.63 -3.03 -27.15
CA GLY A 126 5.21 -4.19 -26.34
C GLY A 126 5.52 -4.09 -24.84
N LYS A 127 6.12 -2.99 -24.37
CA LYS A 127 6.51 -2.77 -22.98
C LYS A 127 5.75 -1.59 -22.37
N TRP A 128 5.61 -1.62 -21.05
CA TRP A 128 5.15 -0.50 -20.25
C TRP A 128 6.33 0.38 -19.84
N MET A 129 6.20 1.67 -20.09
CA MET A 129 7.04 2.73 -19.57
C MET A 129 6.28 3.42 -18.44
N ILE A 130 6.88 3.45 -17.26
CA ILE A 130 6.23 3.89 -16.03
C ILE A 130 7.04 5.06 -15.50
N GLU A 131 6.47 6.25 -15.57
CA GLU A 131 7.12 7.45 -15.06
C GLU A 131 6.81 7.61 -13.57
N THR A 132 7.84 7.83 -12.77
CA THR A 132 7.72 8.04 -11.33
C THR A 132 8.33 9.35 -10.90
N VAL A 133 7.78 9.92 -9.84
CA VAL A 133 8.37 11.06 -9.14
C VAL A 133 8.54 10.67 -7.68
N ASP A 134 9.77 10.78 -7.19
CA ASP A 134 10.07 10.50 -5.79
C ASP A 134 9.60 11.67 -4.89
N LEU A 135 9.29 11.39 -3.63
CA LEU A 135 8.94 12.45 -2.66
C LEU A 135 10.12 13.36 -2.31
N VAL A 136 11.35 12.94 -2.61
CA VAL A 136 12.55 13.78 -2.55
C VAL A 136 12.72 14.46 -3.91
N PRO A 137 12.93 15.79 -3.98
CA PRO A 137 13.11 16.48 -5.25
C PRO A 137 14.23 15.86 -6.10
N GLY A 138 13.85 15.31 -7.25
CA GLY A 138 14.74 14.68 -8.22
C GLY A 138 14.08 14.68 -9.61
N ALA A 139 14.86 14.37 -10.64
CA ALA A 139 14.30 14.19 -11.97
C ALA A 139 13.32 12.99 -11.98
N PRO A 140 12.24 13.04 -12.79
CA PRO A 140 11.37 11.88 -12.98
C PRO A 140 12.19 10.65 -13.41
N ASP A 141 11.90 9.53 -12.75
CA ASP A 141 12.50 8.24 -13.07
C ASP A 141 11.58 7.47 -14.03
N THR A 142 12.16 6.61 -14.86
CA THR A 142 11.39 5.75 -15.78
C THR A 142 11.71 4.29 -15.53
N TRP A 143 10.67 3.50 -15.28
CA TRP A 143 10.72 2.06 -15.10
C TRP A 143 10.14 1.37 -16.32
N GLN A 144 10.65 0.18 -16.64
CA GLN A 144 10.22 -0.58 -17.80
C GLN A 144 9.85 -2.01 -17.42
N THR A 145 8.74 -2.50 -17.98
CA THR A 145 8.33 -3.89 -17.80
C THR A 145 7.48 -4.42 -18.95
N THR A 146 7.35 -5.74 -19.06
CA THR A 146 6.39 -6.38 -19.97
C THR A 146 5.04 -6.66 -19.30
N LYS A 147 5.00 -6.71 -17.96
CA LYS A 147 3.79 -7.03 -17.17
C LYS A 147 3.59 -5.99 -16.08
N LEU A 148 2.36 -5.50 -15.95
CA LEU A 148 2.00 -4.46 -14.99
C LEU A 148 0.78 -4.92 -14.19
N ILE A 149 0.86 -4.79 -12.86
CA ILE A 149 -0.28 -4.97 -11.96
C ILE A 149 -0.59 -3.62 -11.31
N VAL A 150 -1.84 -3.15 -11.44
CA VAL A 150 -2.29 -1.91 -10.80
C VAL A 150 -3.09 -2.26 -9.56
N ALA A 151 -2.53 -1.95 -8.39
CA ALA A 151 -3.10 -2.19 -7.06
C ALA A 151 -3.17 -0.90 -6.22
N SER A 152 -3.45 0.24 -6.88
CA SER A 152 -3.46 1.58 -6.26
C SER A 152 -4.63 1.83 -5.30
N GLY A 153 -5.62 0.93 -5.27
CA GLY A 153 -6.83 1.05 -4.45
C GLY A 153 -7.76 2.18 -4.89
N LEU A 154 -8.86 2.37 -4.14
CA LEU A 154 -9.94 3.32 -4.45
C LEU A 154 -10.10 4.43 -3.39
N ASN A 155 -9.67 4.19 -2.15
CA ASN A 155 -10.06 4.99 -0.99
C ASN A 155 -8.99 6.03 -0.57
N SER A 156 -8.31 6.65 -1.53
CA SER A 156 -7.16 7.53 -1.23
C SER A 156 -7.23 8.93 -1.83
N ILE A 157 -8.22 9.22 -2.69
CA ILE A 157 -8.48 10.56 -3.22
C ILE A 157 -9.73 11.08 -2.48
N PRO A 158 -9.60 12.12 -1.64
CA PRO A 158 -10.76 12.73 -0.99
C PRO A 158 -11.78 13.24 -2.00
N ASN A 159 -13.06 12.99 -1.72
CA ASN A 159 -14.16 13.60 -2.46
C ASN A 159 -14.99 14.46 -1.50
N MET A 160 -14.67 15.75 -1.42
CA MET A 160 -15.38 16.69 -0.57
C MET A 160 -16.52 17.36 -1.34
N PRO A 161 -17.78 17.17 -0.94
CA PRO A 161 -18.89 17.86 -1.58
C PRO A 161 -18.81 19.38 -1.33
N SER A 162 -19.47 20.15 -2.19
CA SER A 162 -19.77 21.54 -1.86
C SER A 162 -20.81 21.56 -0.74
N LEU A 163 -20.53 22.31 0.32
CA LEU A 163 -21.40 22.46 1.49
C LEU A 163 -21.86 23.92 1.53
N PRO A 164 -23.08 24.25 1.06
CA PRO A 164 -23.62 25.61 1.15
C PRO A 164 -23.67 26.10 2.60
N GLY A 165 -23.24 27.33 2.87
CA GLY A 165 -23.24 27.88 4.23
C GLY A 165 -22.08 27.41 5.11
N LYS A 166 -21.13 26.62 4.59
CA LYS A 166 -19.97 26.12 5.36
C LYS A 166 -19.11 27.25 5.94
N GLU A 167 -19.11 28.40 5.30
CA GLU A 167 -18.43 29.63 5.73
C GLU A 167 -19.02 30.22 7.01
N LEU A 168 -20.27 29.89 7.36
CA LEU A 168 -20.93 30.33 8.59
C LEU A 168 -20.66 29.38 9.78
N PHE A 169 -20.19 28.16 9.50
CA PHE A 169 -19.89 27.18 10.53
C PHE A 169 -18.53 27.47 11.17
N GLN A 170 -18.51 27.62 12.50
CA GLN A 170 -17.30 27.98 13.25
C GLN A 170 -16.46 26.77 13.69
N GLY A 171 -16.97 25.55 13.47
CA GLY A 171 -16.25 24.32 13.79
C GLY A 171 -15.41 23.78 12.63
N PRO A 172 -14.61 22.72 12.88
CA PRO A 172 -13.81 22.09 11.83
C PRO A 172 -14.67 21.26 10.87
N ILE A 173 -14.36 21.36 9.58
CA ILE A 173 -14.92 20.49 8.53
C ILE A 173 -13.78 19.64 7.98
N LEU A 174 -13.92 18.33 8.08
CA LEU A 174 -12.85 17.36 7.80
C LEU A 174 -13.35 16.31 6.83
N HIS A 175 -12.48 15.90 5.91
CA HIS A 175 -12.67 14.64 5.22
C HIS A 175 -12.22 13.49 6.14
N GLN A 176 -12.81 12.29 5.99
CA GLN A 176 -12.40 11.10 6.77
C GLN A 176 -10.90 10.79 6.69
N ASN A 177 -10.23 11.17 5.60
CA ASN A 177 -8.78 10.97 5.41
C ASN A 177 -7.92 11.80 6.39
N ASP A 178 -8.48 12.84 7.00
CA ASP A 178 -7.78 13.73 7.93
C ASP A 178 -8.08 13.37 9.41
N LEU A 179 -8.98 12.42 9.65
CA LEU A 179 -9.35 11.96 10.98
C LEU A 179 -8.12 11.38 11.71
N GLY A 180 -7.94 11.76 12.98
CA GLY A 180 -6.81 11.34 13.82
C GLY A 180 -5.50 12.07 13.56
N ARG A 181 -5.40 12.92 12.53
CA ARG A 181 -4.23 13.78 12.28
C ARG A 181 -4.36 15.16 12.91
N GLN A 182 -5.58 15.68 13.02
CA GLN A 182 -5.86 16.96 13.65
C GLN A 182 -6.11 16.77 15.15
N LYS A 183 -5.44 17.58 15.96
CA LYS A 183 -5.75 17.74 17.39
C LYS A 183 -6.65 18.97 17.51
N PHE A 184 -7.85 18.80 18.04
CA PHE A 184 -8.78 19.88 18.37
C PHE A 184 -8.60 20.31 19.81
#